data_AF-A0A8T7BPN3-F1
#
_entry.id   AF-A0A8T7BPN3-F1
#
_cell.length_a   1.000
_cell.length_b   1.000
_cell.length_c   1.000
_cell.angle_alpha   90.00
_cell.angle_beta   90.00
_cell.angle_gamma   90.00
#
_symmetry.space_group_name_H-M   'P 1'
#
loop_
_entity.id
_entity.type
_entity.pdbx_description
1 polymer ?
#
loop_
_entity_poly.entity_id
_entity_poly.type
_entity_poly.pdbx_seq_one_letter_code
_entity_poly.pdbx_strand_id
1 'polypeptide(L)'
;MSSSHRPHHLNRRDFLINSTALSVSAGIAGYVPQTLAESVPRRNLDIPGTEELIPENMPKGFSLSEIHRRWNKCREWMVRYDFDALLVPMRPEGNADVKWLTESGPNWVVFPQTGKPTAIYRYGDEDDDIVDFMQGGIEIDIGLLNRSELIITAMKKAGITSGRVGVGNLSGT
;
A
#
# COMPACT_ATOMS: atom_id res chain seq x y z
N MET A 1 38.85 -13.20 -40.97
CA MET A 1 39.10 -13.48 -39.54
C MET A 1 37.95 -12.87 -38.76
N SER A 2 37.18 -13.72 -38.08
CA SER A 2 35.90 -13.41 -37.42
C SER A 2 36.15 -13.12 -35.94
N SER A 3 35.62 -12.02 -35.39
CA SER A 3 35.58 -11.78 -33.95
C SER A 3 34.18 -11.33 -33.55
N SER A 4 33.46 -12.21 -32.85
CA SER A 4 32.13 -12.00 -32.31
C SER A 4 32.13 -11.00 -31.16
N HIS A 5 31.32 -9.95 -31.25
CA HIS A 5 31.02 -9.06 -30.13
C HIS A 5 29.70 -9.54 -29.50
N ARG A 6 29.74 -10.10 -28.28
CA ARG A 6 28.55 -10.38 -27.47
C ARG A 6 28.41 -9.26 -26.43
N PRO A 7 27.25 -8.61 -26.28
CA PRO A 7 27.04 -7.65 -25.19
C PRO A 7 26.92 -8.38 -23.85
N HIS A 8 27.63 -7.86 -22.85
CA HIS A 8 27.55 -8.31 -21.46
C HIS A 8 26.13 -8.11 -20.91
N HIS A 9 25.57 -9.19 -20.38
CA HIS A 9 24.26 -9.23 -19.74
C HIS A 9 24.39 -8.57 -18.34
N LEU A 10 23.94 -7.32 -18.20
CA LEU A 10 23.87 -6.64 -16.91
C LEU A 10 22.75 -7.26 -16.05
N ASN A 11 23.10 -7.69 -14.85
CA ASN A 11 22.18 -8.40 -13.96
C ASN A 11 21.41 -7.37 -13.11
N ARG A 12 20.09 -7.54 -12.93
CA ARG A 12 19.19 -6.61 -12.21
C ARG A 12 19.61 -6.27 -10.78
N ARG A 13 20.53 -7.04 -10.19
CA ARG A 13 21.06 -6.80 -8.84
C ARG A 13 22.04 -5.62 -8.75
N ASP A 14 22.68 -5.23 -9.84
CA ASP A 14 23.65 -4.12 -9.82
C ASP A 14 22.98 -2.74 -9.80
N PHE A 15 21.70 -2.64 -10.18
CA PHE A 15 20.96 -1.37 -10.20
C PHE A 15 20.41 -0.95 -8.82
N LEU A 16 20.22 -1.90 -7.90
CA LEU A 16 19.67 -1.64 -6.57
C LEU A 16 20.71 -1.19 -5.54
N ILE A 17 22.01 -1.31 -5.85
CA ILE A 17 23.09 -0.97 -4.90
C ILE A 17 23.51 0.51 -5.03
N ASN A 18 23.22 1.19 -6.15
CA ASN A 18 23.66 2.56 -6.39
C ASN A 18 22.60 3.66 -6.16
N SER A 19 21.40 3.33 -5.69
CA SER A 19 20.27 4.30 -5.70
C SER A 19 19.85 4.84 -4.32
N THR A 20 20.57 4.57 -3.24
CA THR A 20 20.23 5.12 -1.92
C THR A 20 21.42 5.83 -1.27
N ALA A 21 21.66 7.07 -1.70
CA ALA A 21 22.38 8.07 -0.91
C ALA A 21 22.02 9.49 -1.36
N LEU A 22 20.85 9.99 -0.91
CA LEU A 22 20.60 11.43 -0.83
C LEU A 22 20.48 11.79 0.65
N SER A 23 21.62 12.02 1.28
CA SER A 23 21.73 12.75 2.54
C SER A 23 22.61 13.97 2.26
N VAL A 24 21.99 15.15 2.17
CA VAL A 24 22.73 16.41 2.08
C VAL A 24 23.04 16.86 3.50
N SER A 25 24.28 16.64 3.91
CA SER A 25 24.89 17.28 5.08
C SER A 25 26.26 17.77 4.66
N ALA A 26 26.42 19.09 4.60
CA ALA A 26 27.65 19.78 4.29
C ALA A 26 28.67 19.65 5.45
N GLY A 27 29.94 19.37 5.13
CA GLY A 27 31.01 19.48 6.12
C GLY A 27 32.33 18.80 5.76
N ILE A 28 33.27 19.61 5.26
CA ILE A 28 34.73 19.52 5.44
C ILE A 28 35.49 18.41 4.69
N ALA A 29 36.48 18.86 3.92
CA ALA A 29 37.44 18.08 3.15
C ALA A 29 38.36 17.21 4.03
N GLY A 30 38.61 15.99 3.58
CA GLY A 30 39.65 15.10 4.12
C GLY A 30 39.76 13.83 3.28
N TYR A 31 40.80 13.74 2.46
CA TYR A 31 41.15 12.54 1.70
C TYR A 31 41.65 11.46 2.66
N VAL A 32 40.99 10.30 2.75
CA VAL A 32 41.48 9.11 3.45
C VAL A 32 41.26 7.88 2.56
N PRO A 33 42.28 7.04 2.30
CA PRO A 33 42.17 5.91 1.39
C PRO A 33 41.36 4.75 2.01
N GLN A 34 40.75 3.96 1.12
CA GLN A 34 39.98 2.75 1.38
C GLN A 34 40.62 1.83 2.43
N THR A 35 40.04 1.79 3.61
CA THR A 35 40.15 0.65 4.53
C THR A 35 39.15 -0.42 4.09
N LEU A 36 39.62 -1.66 3.96
CA LEU A 36 38.81 -2.85 3.70
C LEU A 36 37.54 -2.83 4.58
N ALA A 37 36.41 -3.14 3.96
CA ALA A 37 35.14 -3.36 4.65
C ALA A 37 35.31 -4.52 5.64
N GLU A 38 35.64 -4.19 6.88
CA GLU A 38 35.48 -5.05 8.02
C GLU A 38 33.99 -5.40 8.10
N SER A 39 33.67 -6.69 7.97
CA SER A 39 32.32 -7.18 8.10
C SER A 39 31.81 -6.80 9.48
N VAL A 40 31.01 -5.73 9.56
CA VAL A 40 30.27 -5.36 10.77
C VAL A 40 29.56 -6.64 11.22
N PRO A 41 29.84 -7.17 12.42
CA PRO A 41 29.14 -8.34 12.91
C PRO A 41 27.66 -8.03 12.83
N ARG A 42 26.89 -8.86 12.11
CA ARG A 42 25.44 -8.82 12.17
C ARG A 42 25.09 -8.98 13.65
N ARG A 43 24.82 -7.88 14.34
CA ARG A 43 24.15 -7.92 15.63
C ARG A 43 22.84 -8.61 15.33
N ASN A 44 22.73 -9.88 15.71
CA ASN A 44 21.45 -10.52 15.89
C ASN A 44 20.74 -9.64 16.92
N LEU A 45 19.86 -8.78 16.43
CA LEU A 45 18.90 -8.08 17.24
C LEU A 45 18.01 -9.20 17.79
N ASP A 46 18.28 -9.60 19.03
CA ASP A 46 17.40 -10.46 19.81
C ASP A 46 16.14 -9.64 20.10
N ILE A 47 15.22 -9.62 19.13
CA ILE A 47 13.90 -9.01 19.28
C ILE A 47 13.04 -10.12 19.90
N PRO A 48 12.53 -9.95 21.12
CA PRO A 48 11.65 -10.94 21.75
C PRO A 48 10.50 -11.28 20.79
N GLY A 49 10.33 -12.57 20.46
CA GLY A 49 9.30 -13.06 19.52
C GLY A 49 9.81 -13.41 18.11
N THR A 50 11.09 -13.25 17.78
CA THR A 50 11.63 -13.66 16.46
C THR A 50 11.63 -15.17 16.23
N GLU A 51 11.56 -15.98 17.28
CA GLU A 51 11.37 -17.44 17.18
C GLU A 51 9.99 -17.81 16.61
N GLU A 52 9.01 -16.90 16.68
CA GLU A 52 7.68 -17.05 16.05
C GLU A 52 7.63 -16.55 14.60
N LEU A 53 8.71 -16.00 14.04
CA LEU A 53 8.74 -15.55 12.64
C LEU A 53 9.24 -16.64 11.69
N ILE A 54 8.85 -17.89 11.95
CA ILE A 54 8.96 -19.00 11.01
C ILE A 54 7.97 -18.71 9.87
N PRO A 55 8.27 -19.00 8.59
CA PRO A 55 7.35 -18.73 7.48
C PRO A 55 5.91 -19.22 7.68
N GLU A 56 5.74 -20.30 8.46
CA GLU A 56 4.44 -20.88 8.83
C GLU A 56 3.65 -20.01 9.83
N ASN A 57 4.35 -19.25 10.66
CA ASN A 57 3.80 -18.39 11.71
C ASN A 57 3.82 -16.90 11.33
N MET A 58 4.32 -16.55 10.13
CA MET A 58 4.25 -15.17 9.66
C MET A 58 2.80 -14.76 9.43
N PRO A 59 2.39 -13.57 9.90
CA PRO A 59 1.06 -13.04 9.59
C PRO A 59 0.91 -12.89 8.08
N LYS A 60 -0.18 -13.46 7.54
CA LYS A 60 -0.45 -13.51 6.09
C LYS A 60 -0.98 -12.20 5.51
N GLY A 61 -1.19 -11.19 6.35
CA GLY A 61 -1.78 -9.90 6.01
C GLY A 61 -1.38 -8.80 6.99
N PHE A 62 -1.86 -7.58 6.75
CA PHE A 62 -1.58 -6.47 7.64
C PHE A 62 -2.37 -6.56 8.95
N SER A 63 -1.78 -6.12 10.05
CA SER A 63 -2.51 -5.95 11.31
C SER A 63 -3.52 -4.80 11.18
N LEU A 64 -4.57 -4.83 12.01
CA LEU A 64 -5.55 -3.75 12.08
C LEU A 64 -4.89 -2.38 12.40
N SER A 65 -3.86 -2.38 13.25
CA SER A 65 -3.08 -1.18 13.58
C SER A 65 -2.36 -0.60 12.35
N GLU A 66 -1.81 -1.45 11.49
CA GLU A 66 -1.16 -1.02 10.25
C GLU A 66 -2.18 -0.49 9.24
N ILE A 67 -3.36 -1.12 9.14
CA ILE A 67 -4.45 -0.62 8.29
C ILE A 67 -4.90 0.78 8.75
N HIS A 68 -5.13 0.98 10.04
CA HIS A 68 -5.49 2.30 10.57
C HIS A 68 -4.40 3.35 10.33
N ARG A 69 -3.12 2.98 10.49
CA ARG A 69 -1.99 3.87 10.17
C ARG A 69 -2.02 4.33 8.71
N ARG A 70 -2.33 3.41 7.79
CA ARG A 70 -2.44 3.69 6.34
C ARG A 70 -3.63 4.57 6.02
N TRP A 71 -4.77 4.33 6.65
CA TRP A 71 -5.95 5.18 6.51
C TRP A 71 -5.66 6.61 6.92
N ASN A 72 -4.99 6.81 8.05
CA ASN A 72 -4.59 8.14 8.50
C ASN A 72 -3.67 8.81 7.48
N LYS A 73 -2.69 8.07 6.94
CA LYS A 73 -1.81 8.58 5.89
C LYS A 73 -2.55 8.97 4.61
N CYS A 74 -3.53 8.16 4.18
CA CYS A 74 -4.38 8.49 3.04
C CYS A 74 -5.18 9.78 3.30
N ARG A 75 -5.76 9.94 4.48
CA ARG A 75 -6.48 11.17 4.85
C ARG A 75 -5.56 12.38 4.87
N GLU A 76 -4.34 12.26 5.37
CA GLU A 76 -3.35 13.35 5.31
C GLU A 76 -3.07 13.80 3.86
N TRP A 77 -2.96 12.85 2.93
CA TRP A 77 -2.81 13.16 1.51
C TRP A 77 -4.07 13.78 0.92
N MET A 78 -5.25 13.28 1.27
CA MET A 78 -6.52 13.87 0.84
C MET A 78 -6.68 15.31 1.31
N VAL A 79 -6.31 15.61 2.55
CA VAL A 79 -6.29 16.99 3.08
C VAL A 79 -5.29 17.85 2.29
N ARG A 80 -4.09 17.33 2.01
CA ARG A 80 -3.06 18.06 1.26
C ARG A 80 -3.48 18.39 -0.17
N TYR A 81 -4.19 17.48 -0.84
CA TYR A 81 -4.59 17.62 -2.24
C TYR A 81 -6.05 18.06 -2.42
N ASP A 82 -6.74 18.40 -1.33
CA ASP A 82 -8.11 18.89 -1.33
C ASP A 82 -9.08 17.88 -1.99
N PHE A 83 -9.02 16.63 -1.52
CA PHE A 83 -9.97 15.57 -1.88
C PHE A 83 -10.92 15.29 -0.72
N ASP A 84 -12.22 15.24 -1.02
CA ASP A 84 -13.28 14.86 -0.08
C ASP A 84 -13.45 13.35 0.00
N ALA A 85 -13.16 12.63 -1.09
CA ALA A 85 -13.18 11.18 -1.14
C ALA A 85 -12.15 10.62 -2.11
N LEU A 86 -11.80 9.36 -1.90
CA LEU A 86 -11.15 8.52 -2.90
C LEU A 86 -12.14 7.43 -3.33
N LEU A 87 -12.16 7.16 -4.63
CA LEU A 87 -12.83 6.02 -5.22
C LEU A 87 -11.76 5.10 -5.81
N VAL A 88 -11.60 3.93 -5.21
CA VAL A 88 -10.54 2.98 -5.55
C VAL A 88 -11.15 1.77 -6.25
N PRO A 89 -11.01 1.64 -7.58
CA PRO A 89 -11.47 0.46 -8.31
C PRO A 89 -10.52 -0.73 -8.17
N MET A 90 -11.10 -1.93 -8.17
CA MET A 90 -10.40 -3.16 -8.56
C MET A 90 -9.96 -3.06 -10.02
N ARG A 91 -8.74 -3.52 -10.29
CA ARG A 91 -8.18 -3.54 -11.65
C ARG A 91 -7.91 -4.96 -12.12
N PRO A 92 -7.99 -5.23 -13.44
CA PRO A 92 -7.64 -6.54 -14.00
C PRO A 92 -6.20 -6.96 -13.69
N GLU A 93 -5.29 -5.99 -13.62
CA GLU A 93 -3.85 -6.21 -13.36
C GLU A 93 -3.52 -6.40 -11.87
N GLY A 94 -4.48 -6.15 -10.97
CA GLY A 94 -4.32 -6.39 -9.55
C GLY A 94 -5.07 -5.40 -8.65
N ASN A 95 -5.32 -5.84 -7.42
CA ASN A 95 -6.06 -5.10 -6.40
C ASN A 95 -5.15 -4.55 -5.31
N ALA A 96 -3.94 -4.12 -5.69
CA ALA A 96 -2.94 -3.69 -4.71
C ALA A 96 -3.44 -2.53 -3.83
N ASP A 97 -4.07 -1.51 -4.42
CA ASP A 97 -4.58 -0.36 -3.66
C ASP A 97 -5.75 -0.73 -2.75
N VAL A 98 -6.68 -1.54 -3.26
CA VAL A 98 -7.81 -2.06 -2.49
C VAL A 98 -7.28 -2.86 -1.31
N LYS A 99 -6.39 -3.83 -1.56
CA LYS A 99 -5.79 -4.67 -0.52
C LYS A 99 -4.95 -3.84 0.46
N TRP A 100 -4.26 -2.81 -0.02
CA TRP A 100 -3.49 -1.91 0.84
C TRP A 100 -4.38 -1.16 1.84
N LEU A 101 -5.61 -0.82 1.43
CA LEU A 101 -6.61 -0.15 2.26
C LEU A 101 -7.43 -1.11 3.12
N THR A 102 -7.82 -2.28 2.63
CA THR A 102 -8.84 -3.11 3.30
C THR A 102 -8.34 -4.48 3.73
N GLU A 103 -7.13 -4.87 3.32
CA GLU A 103 -6.57 -6.24 3.41
C GLU A 103 -7.39 -7.33 2.70
N SER A 104 -8.54 -6.97 2.13
CA SER A 104 -9.46 -7.83 1.42
C SER A 104 -9.50 -7.54 -0.09
N GLY A 105 -10.42 -8.17 -0.81
CA GLY A 105 -10.56 -8.07 -2.26
C GLY A 105 -11.85 -7.45 -2.81
N PRO A 106 -12.46 -6.39 -2.25
CA PRO A 106 -13.67 -5.80 -2.80
C PRO A 106 -13.44 -5.27 -4.21
N ASN A 107 -14.52 -5.20 -4.98
CA ASN A 107 -14.44 -4.67 -6.33
C ASN A 107 -14.20 -3.16 -6.32
N TRP A 108 -14.71 -2.44 -5.32
CA TRP A 108 -14.49 -1.00 -5.18
C TRP A 108 -14.41 -0.61 -3.71
N VAL A 109 -13.70 0.47 -3.42
CA VAL A 109 -13.70 1.09 -2.10
C VAL A 109 -14.01 2.57 -2.24
N VAL A 110 -15.00 3.04 -1.49
CA VAL A 110 -15.23 4.46 -1.25
C VAL A 110 -14.55 4.82 0.05
N PHE A 111 -13.55 5.70 -0.02
CA PHE A 111 -12.75 6.11 1.13
C PHE A 111 -12.93 7.62 1.36
N PRO A 112 -13.85 8.04 2.24
CA PRO A 112 -14.11 9.45 2.49
C PRO A 112 -12.99 10.08 3.33
N GLN A 113 -12.79 11.40 3.23
CA GLN A 113 -11.77 12.14 4.02
C GLN A 113 -12.04 12.03 5.52
N THR A 114 -13.31 11.94 5.91
CA THR A 114 -13.80 11.73 7.28
C THR A 114 -14.79 10.56 7.34
N GLY A 115 -14.83 9.82 8.44
CA GLY A 115 -15.76 8.70 8.61
C GLY A 115 -15.19 7.36 8.14
N LYS A 116 -16.04 6.33 8.03
CA LYS A 116 -15.62 4.97 7.68
C LYS A 116 -15.50 4.78 6.17
N PRO A 117 -14.54 3.99 5.69
CA PRO A 117 -14.55 3.54 4.30
C PRO A 117 -15.71 2.55 4.07
N THR A 118 -16.14 2.46 2.83
CA THR A 118 -17.16 1.49 2.39
C THR A 118 -16.56 0.60 1.31
N ALA A 119 -16.49 -0.70 1.60
CA ALA A 119 -16.17 -1.73 0.63
C ALA A 119 -17.44 -2.08 -0.17
N ILE A 120 -17.31 -2.14 -1.48
CA ILE A 120 -18.41 -2.44 -2.39
C ILE A 120 -18.09 -3.74 -3.10
N TYR A 121 -18.92 -4.75 -2.84
CA TYR A 121 -18.82 -6.07 -3.43
C TYR A 121 -19.92 -6.29 -4.47
N ARG A 122 -19.60 -7.12 -5.45
CA ARG A 122 -20.58 -7.81 -6.26
C ARG A 122 -21.15 -8.95 -5.44
N TYR A 123 -22.45 -9.16 -5.52
CA TYR A 123 -23.10 -10.31 -4.93
C TYR A 123 -22.43 -11.63 -5.35
N GLY A 124 -22.03 -12.44 -4.37
CA GLY A 124 -21.31 -13.70 -4.52
C GLY A 124 -19.79 -13.58 -4.43
N ASP A 125 -19.23 -12.35 -4.37
CA ASP A 125 -17.80 -12.09 -4.23
C ASP A 125 -17.46 -11.49 -2.83
N GLU A 126 -18.43 -11.41 -1.92
CA GLU A 126 -18.25 -10.88 -0.57
C GLU A 126 -17.24 -11.66 0.28
N ASP A 127 -16.51 -10.91 1.10
CA ASP A 127 -15.58 -11.44 2.10
C ASP A 127 -16.23 -11.24 3.48
N ASP A 128 -16.97 -12.25 3.94
CA ASP A 128 -17.83 -12.15 5.13
C ASP A 128 -17.02 -11.87 6.41
N ASP A 129 -15.75 -12.29 6.45
CA ASP A 129 -14.89 -12.18 7.63
C ASP A 129 -14.31 -10.77 7.80
N ILE A 130 -14.41 -9.90 6.79
CA ILE A 130 -13.75 -8.60 6.83
C ILE A 130 -14.39 -7.64 7.85
N VAL A 131 -15.70 -7.69 8.06
CA VAL A 131 -16.37 -6.81 9.04
C VAL A 131 -15.86 -7.10 10.44
N ASP A 132 -15.76 -8.39 10.76
CA ASP A 132 -15.31 -8.89 12.05
C ASP A 132 -13.81 -8.62 12.25
N PHE A 133 -12.99 -8.89 11.23
CA PHE A 133 -11.56 -8.55 11.25
C PHE A 133 -11.32 -7.05 11.45
N MET A 134 -12.09 -6.21 10.76
CA MET A 134 -11.99 -4.76 10.84
C MET A 134 -12.72 -4.19 12.06
N GLN A 135 -13.35 -5.03 12.88
CA GLN A 135 -14.11 -4.64 14.08
C GLN A 135 -15.15 -3.55 13.79
N GLY A 136 -15.81 -3.65 12.62
CA GLY A 136 -16.76 -2.65 12.15
C GLY A 136 -16.15 -1.30 11.74
N GLY A 137 -14.83 -1.23 11.54
CA GLY A 137 -14.11 -0.05 11.05
C GLY A 137 -14.37 0.27 9.57
N ILE A 138 -14.96 -0.67 8.83
CA ILE A 138 -15.36 -0.54 7.43
C ILE A 138 -16.84 -0.89 7.27
N GLU A 139 -17.52 -0.22 6.36
CA GLU A 139 -18.88 -0.57 5.93
C GLU A 139 -18.84 -1.48 4.70
N ILE A 140 -19.88 -2.30 4.52
CA ILE A 140 -20.03 -3.16 3.35
C ILE A 140 -21.36 -2.86 2.68
N ASP A 141 -21.30 -2.62 1.37
CA ASP A 141 -22.48 -2.58 0.50
C ASP A 141 -22.33 -3.64 -0.61
N ILE A 142 -23.35 -4.47 -0.79
CA ILE A 142 -23.37 -5.58 -1.75
C ILE A 142 -24.52 -5.38 -2.72
N GLY A 143 -24.29 -5.66 -4.02
CA GLY A 143 -25.38 -5.66 -5.00
C GLY A 143 -25.11 -6.49 -6.24
N LEU A 144 -26.21 -6.93 -6.88
CA LEU A 144 -26.17 -7.70 -8.13
C LEU A 144 -25.93 -6.81 -9.37
N LEU A 145 -26.60 -5.65 -9.42
CA LEU A 145 -26.60 -4.71 -10.54
C LEU A 145 -26.41 -3.28 -10.02
N ASN A 146 -25.96 -2.37 -10.90
CA ASN A 146 -25.79 -0.93 -10.64
C ASN A 146 -24.78 -0.55 -9.54
N ARG A 147 -23.51 -0.94 -9.72
CA ARG A 147 -22.39 -0.50 -8.86
C ARG A 147 -22.31 1.02 -8.66
N SER A 148 -22.66 1.80 -9.68
CA SER A 148 -22.69 3.26 -9.59
C SER A 148 -23.66 3.76 -8.51
N GLU A 149 -24.80 3.11 -8.32
CA GLU A 149 -25.78 3.48 -7.29
C GLU A 149 -25.26 3.18 -5.89
N LEU A 150 -24.56 2.05 -5.71
CA LEU A 150 -23.90 1.71 -4.46
C LEU A 150 -22.81 2.72 -4.11
N ILE A 151 -21.97 3.09 -5.09
CA ILE A 151 -20.93 4.12 -4.91
C ILE A 151 -21.56 5.46 -4.51
N ILE A 152 -22.60 5.90 -5.22
CA ILE A 152 -23.28 7.17 -4.92
C ILE A 152 -23.92 7.11 -3.52
N THR A 153 -24.50 5.97 -3.15
CA THR A 153 -25.12 5.78 -1.83
C THR A 153 -24.07 5.83 -0.73
N ALA A 154 -22.93 5.16 -0.90
CA ALA A 154 -21.80 5.21 0.03
C ALA A 154 -21.26 6.64 0.20
N MET A 155 -21.08 7.38 -0.90
CA MET A 155 -20.68 8.79 -0.85
C MET A 155 -21.69 9.65 -0.06
N LYS A 156 -22.99 9.47 -0.31
CA LYS A 156 -24.05 10.18 0.41
C LYS A 156 -24.09 9.83 1.90
N LYS A 157 -23.93 8.56 2.26
CA LYS A 157 -23.86 8.09 3.66
C LYS A 157 -22.68 8.75 4.39
N ALA A 158 -21.55 8.92 3.70
CA ALA A 158 -20.38 9.64 4.21
C ALA A 158 -20.55 11.17 4.25
N GLY A 159 -21.71 11.71 3.87
CA GLY A 159 -21.98 13.16 3.85
C GLY A 159 -21.48 13.88 2.60
N ILE A 160 -21.03 13.16 1.58
CA ILE A 160 -20.42 13.71 0.37
C ILE A 160 -21.49 13.80 -0.72
N THR A 161 -22.14 14.96 -0.79
CA THR A 161 -23.15 15.28 -1.82
C THR A 161 -22.56 16.05 -2.99
N SER A 162 -21.47 16.79 -2.75
CA SER A 162 -20.64 17.47 -3.74
C SER A 162 -19.21 17.55 -3.22
N GLY A 163 -18.21 17.39 -4.08
CA GLY A 163 -16.81 17.49 -3.67
C GLY A 163 -15.83 17.01 -4.73
N ARG A 164 -14.54 17.06 -4.39
CA ARG A 164 -13.45 16.56 -5.20
C ARG A 164 -13.19 15.10 -4.87
N VAL A 165 -13.49 14.23 -5.82
CA VAL A 165 -13.27 12.80 -5.69
C VAL A 165 -12.02 12.41 -6.46
N GLY A 166 -11.00 11.91 -5.75
CA GLY A 166 -9.84 11.29 -6.37
C GLY A 166 -10.21 9.90 -6.87
N VAL A 167 -10.07 9.65 -8.17
CA VAL A 167 -10.27 8.32 -8.77
C VAL A 167 -8.93 7.88 -9.33
N GLY A 168 -8.34 6.79 -8.82
CA GLY A 168 -7.05 6.39 -9.37
C GLY A 168 -6.25 5.40 -8.55
N ASN A 169 -4.98 5.32 -8.93
CA ASN A 169 -3.96 4.45 -8.37
C ASN A 169 -3.25 5.17 -7.21
N LEU A 170 -3.21 4.57 -6.01
CA LEU A 170 -2.47 5.14 -4.87
C LEU A 170 -0.96 4.95 -5.01
N SER A 171 -0.53 3.95 -5.77
CA SER A 171 0.90 3.68 -6.01
C SER A 171 1.55 4.60 -7.05
N GLY A 172 0.77 5.44 -7.75
CA GLY A 172 1.26 6.24 -8.87
C GLY A 172 1.68 5.37 -10.07
N THR A 173 1.82 5.98 -11.24
CA THR A 173 2.47 5.39 -12.41
C THR A 173 3.75 6.15 -12.70
#